data_AF-A0A8T5EHS1-F1
#
_entry.id   AF-A0A8T5EHS1-F1
#
_cell.length_a   1.000
_cell.length_b   1.000
_cell.length_c   1.000
_cell.angle_alpha   90.00
_cell.angle_beta   90.00
_cell.angle_gamma   90.00
#
_symmetry.space_group_name_H-M   'P 1'
#
loop_
_entity.id
_entity.type
_entity.pdbx_description
1 polymer ?
#
loop_
_entity_poly.entity_id
_entity_poly.type
_entity_poly.pdbx_seq_one_letter_code
_entity_poly.pdbx_strand_id
1 'polypeptide(L)'
;MAPTLLWYLVASSGMAMASFSSWWFVWRHEDTTTKMDERTLFDQAFWFSFSYLMPFLPSLFALLGPLGIDKLHTKFANITTAILVLLMAVIMTGISLSTLAWIRKDKSDESRHISSETNHDLLGREERRHLYWTTGLSGLVALLWWIILIL
;
A
#
# COMPACT_ATOMS: atom_id res chain seq x y z
N MET A 1 -3.32 3.80 26.50
CA MET A 1 -3.15 2.40 26.00
C MET A 1 -4.09 2.09 24.83
N ALA A 2 -5.41 2.23 24.95
CA ALA A 2 -6.33 2.05 23.81
C ALA A 2 -6.13 2.99 22.58
N PRO A 3 -5.83 4.29 22.73
CA PRO A 3 -5.77 5.20 21.59
C PRO A 3 -4.56 4.94 20.67
N THR A 4 -3.42 4.47 21.21
CA THR A 4 -2.25 4.12 20.40
C THR A 4 -2.52 2.89 19.55
N LEU A 5 -3.12 1.84 20.12
CA LEU A 5 -3.46 0.62 19.37
C LEU A 5 -4.49 0.87 18.25
N LEU A 6 -5.40 1.83 18.46
CA LEU A 6 -6.34 2.27 17.43
C LEU A 6 -5.63 2.87 16.22
N TRP A 7 -4.55 3.63 16.40
CA TRP A 7 -3.75 4.14 15.28
C TRP A 7 -3.12 3.01 14.45
N TYR A 8 -2.56 2.00 15.10
CA TYR A 8 -2.02 0.82 14.42
C TYR A 8 -3.10 0.11 13.59
N LEU A 9 -4.27 -0.13 14.17
CA LEU A 9 -5.38 -0.78 13.45
C LEU A 9 -5.86 0.05 12.27
N VAL A 10 -6.02 1.37 12.44
CA VAL A 10 -6.44 2.28 11.36
C VAL A 10 -5.41 2.30 10.23
N ALA A 11 -4.12 2.38 10.56
CA ALA A 11 -3.05 2.35 9.57
C ALA A 11 -2.97 1.01 8.83
N SER A 12 -3.10 -0.12 9.54
CA SER A 12 -3.18 -1.46 8.97
C SER A 12 -4.38 -1.62 8.03
N SER A 13 -5.56 -1.20 8.46
CA SER A 13 -6.78 -1.24 7.64
C SER A 13 -6.67 -0.35 6.40
N GLY A 14 -6.14 0.87 6.56
CA GLY A 14 -5.90 1.77 5.43
C GLY A 14 -4.93 1.18 4.41
N MET A 15 -3.88 0.50 4.87
CA MET A 15 -2.93 -0.18 4.00
C MET A 15 -3.58 -1.36 3.27
N ALA A 16 -4.39 -2.18 3.95
CA ALA A 16 -5.14 -3.26 3.32
C ALA A 16 -6.13 -2.73 2.26
N MET A 17 -6.81 -1.61 2.53
CA MET A 17 -7.68 -0.93 1.55
C MET A 17 -6.89 -0.39 0.35
N ALA A 18 -5.71 0.19 0.57
CA ALA A 18 -4.83 0.65 -0.51
C ALA A 18 -4.35 -0.51 -1.39
N SER A 19 -3.94 -1.63 -0.77
CA SER A 19 -3.59 -2.87 -1.47
C SER A 19 -4.76 -3.43 -2.27
N PHE A 20 -5.95 -3.50 -1.67
CA PHE A 20 -7.17 -3.96 -2.35
C PHE A 20 -7.53 -3.08 -3.54
N SER A 21 -7.49 -1.76 -3.37
CA SER A 21 -7.81 -0.83 -4.45
C SER A 21 -6.82 -0.93 -5.61
N SER A 22 -5.52 -1.09 -5.33
CA SER A 22 -4.49 -1.30 -6.35
C SER A 22 -4.71 -2.62 -7.09
N TRP A 23 -5.03 -3.70 -6.35
CA TRP A 23 -5.36 -4.99 -6.94
C TRP A 23 -6.62 -4.93 -7.82
N TRP A 24 -7.68 -4.30 -7.32
CA TRP A 24 -8.93 -4.10 -8.05
C TRP A 24 -8.72 -3.32 -9.35
N PHE A 25 -7.86 -2.30 -9.33
CA PHE A 25 -7.49 -1.54 -10.52
C PHE A 25 -6.82 -2.41 -11.57
N VAL A 26 -5.82 -3.20 -11.17
CA VAL A 26 -5.09 -4.10 -12.08
C VAL A 26 -6.06 -5.12 -12.67
N TRP A 27 -6.83 -5.81 -11.84
CA TRP A 27 -7.73 -6.87 -12.29
C TRP A 27 -8.79 -6.41 -13.29
N ARG A 28 -9.19 -5.13 -13.24
CA ARG A 28 -10.18 -4.56 -14.16
C ARG A 28 -9.62 -4.14 -15.52
N HIS A 29 -8.31 -3.95 -15.62
CA HIS A 29 -7.63 -3.47 -16.83
C HIS A 29 -6.58 -4.46 -17.34
N GLU A 30 -6.48 -5.64 -16.73
CA GLU A 30 -5.66 -6.74 -17.21
C GLU A 30 -6.37 -7.41 -18.37
N ASP A 31 -5.77 -7.32 -19.57
CA ASP A 31 -6.30 -7.94 -20.77
C ASP A 31 -6.29 -9.48 -20.60
N THR A 32 -7.48 -10.09 -20.59
CA THR A 32 -7.68 -11.55 -20.44
C THR A 32 -7.07 -12.39 -21.57
N THR A 33 -6.52 -11.73 -22.59
CA THR A 33 -5.85 -12.34 -23.75
C THR A 33 -4.37 -12.61 -23.49
N THR A 34 -3.77 -11.97 -22.49
CA THR A 34 -2.41 -12.27 -22.04
C THR A 34 -2.47 -13.59 -21.29
N LYS A 35 -1.74 -14.62 -21.75
CA LYS A 35 -1.61 -15.89 -21.03
C LYS A 35 -1.27 -15.56 -19.57
N MET A 36 -2.21 -15.82 -18.66
CA MET A 36 -1.90 -15.80 -17.24
C MET A 36 -0.75 -16.79 -17.07
N ASP A 37 0.43 -16.27 -16.76
CA ASP A 37 1.52 -17.09 -16.26
C ASP A 37 0.91 -17.91 -15.11
N GLU A 38 0.96 -19.24 -15.21
CA GLU A 38 0.37 -20.13 -14.21
C GLU A 38 1.13 -19.93 -12.88
N ARG A 39 0.76 -18.89 -12.14
CA ARG A 39 1.30 -18.64 -10.81
C ARG A 39 0.93 -19.83 -9.96
N THR A 40 1.94 -20.45 -9.36
CA THR A 40 1.72 -21.59 -8.49
C THR A 40 0.79 -21.18 -7.34
N LEU A 41 0.02 -22.13 -6.79
CA LEU A 41 -0.85 -21.86 -5.63
C LEU A 41 -0.08 -21.23 -4.46
N PHE A 42 1.22 -21.57 -4.34
CA PHE A 42 2.11 -21.00 -3.35
C PHE A 42 2.38 -19.51 -3.59
N ASP A 43 2.65 -19.10 -4.84
CA ASP A 43 2.86 -17.69 -5.18
C ASP A 43 1.60 -16.86 -4.89
N GLN A 44 0.41 -17.35 -5.27
CA GLN A 44 -0.84 -16.66 -4.97
C GLN A 44 -1.06 -16.50 -3.46
N ALA A 45 -0.83 -17.56 -2.67
CA ALA A 45 -0.95 -17.51 -1.22
C ALA A 45 0.05 -16.55 -0.57
N PHE A 46 1.29 -16.51 -1.06
CA PHE A 46 2.31 -15.58 -0.60
C PHE A 46 1.91 -14.13 -0.88
N TRP A 47 1.52 -13.81 -2.11
CA TRP A 47 1.11 -12.45 -2.49
C TRP A 47 -0.13 -11.96 -1.74
N PHE A 48 -1.10 -12.85 -1.52
CA PHE A 48 -2.26 -12.56 -0.69
C PHE A 48 -1.85 -12.27 0.75
N SER A 49 -1.03 -13.13 1.36
CA SER A 49 -0.57 -12.96 2.74
C SER A 49 0.27 -11.69 2.89
N PHE A 50 1.17 -11.41 1.95
CA PHE A 50 1.98 -10.21 1.95
C PHE A 50 1.12 -8.93 1.84
N SER A 51 0.05 -8.96 1.05
CA SER A 51 -0.79 -7.78 0.81
C SER A 51 -1.82 -7.52 1.92
N TYR A 52 -2.32 -8.58 2.57
CA TYR A 52 -3.44 -8.49 3.50
C TYR A 52 -3.11 -8.87 4.94
N LEU A 53 -2.12 -9.73 5.18
CA LEU A 53 -1.73 -10.15 6.53
C LEU A 53 -0.57 -9.30 7.07
N MET A 54 0.43 -9.02 6.23
CA MET A 54 1.62 -8.26 6.63
C MET A 54 1.32 -6.86 7.20
N PRO A 55 0.36 -6.08 6.66
CA PRO A 55 0.02 -4.78 7.22
C PRO A 55 -0.48 -4.82 8.66
N PHE A 56 -0.99 -5.97 9.14
CA PHE A 56 -1.49 -6.15 10.51
C PHE A 56 -0.43 -6.69 11.48
N LEU A 57 0.76 -7.09 11.01
CA LEU A 57 1.84 -7.54 11.90
C LEU A 57 2.26 -6.48 12.93
N PRO A 58 2.45 -5.19 12.58
CA PRO A 58 2.75 -4.16 13.58
C PRO A 58 1.68 -4.08 14.67
N SER A 59 0.40 -4.13 14.28
CA SER A 59 -0.75 -4.13 15.20
C SER A 59 -0.75 -5.34 16.13
N LEU A 60 -0.43 -6.52 15.60
CA LEU A 60 -0.41 -7.77 16.35
C LEU A 60 0.75 -7.80 17.37
N PHE A 61 1.94 -7.32 16.98
CA PHE A 61 3.08 -7.20 17.90
C PHE A 61 2.87 -6.12 18.97
N ALA A 62 2.25 -5.00 18.60
CA ALA A 62 1.84 -3.98 19.56
C ALA A 62 0.85 -4.54 20.61
N LEU A 63 -0.12 -5.35 20.17
CA LEU A 63 -1.10 -6.02 21.04
C LEU A 63 -0.48 -7.10 21.94
N LEU A 64 0.47 -7.89 21.41
CA LEU A 64 1.10 -8.97 22.17
C LEU A 64 2.22 -8.50 23.11
N GLY A 65 2.73 -7.29 22.90
CA GLY A 65 3.71 -6.66 23.77
C GLY A 65 3.15 -5.44 24.50
N PRO A 66 3.69 -4.23 24.23
CA PRO A 66 3.60 -3.07 25.11
C PRO A 66 2.20 -2.49 25.33
N LEU A 67 1.26 -2.77 24.42
CA LEU A 67 -0.08 -2.16 24.44
C LEU A 67 -1.19 -3.15 24.79
N GLY A 68 -0.87 -4.42 25.09
CA GLY A 68 -1.87 -5.43 25.41
C GLY A 68 -1.43 -6.44 26.47
N ILE A 69 -1.32 -7.71 26.09
CA ILE A 69 -1.36 -8.84 27.05
C ILE A 69 0.02 -9.19 27.68
N ASP A 70 1.07 -8.40 27.41
CA ASP A 70 2.44 -8.58 27.92
C ASP A 70 2.98 -10.02 27.81
N LYS A 71 2.61 -10.74 26.74
CA LYS A 71 3.09 -12.10 26.47
C LYS A 71 4.51 -12.12 25.91
N LEU A 72 4.95 -11.02 25.32
CA LEU A 72 6.29 -10.84 24.78
C LEU A 72 7.10 -9.92 25.69
N HIS A 73 8.40 -10.20 25.81
CA HIS A 73 9.32 -9.34 26.55
C HIS A 73 9.27 -7.91 25.99
N THR A 74 8.92 -6.92 26.83
CA THR A 74 8.57 -5.55 26.43
C THR A 74 9.60 -4.89 25.52
N LYS A 75 10.90 -5.07 25.80
CA LYS A 75 11.98 -4.51 24.97
C LYS A 75 12.03 -5.14 23.57
N PHE A 76 11.80 -6.44 23.47
CA PHE A 76 11.79 -7.14 22.19
C PHE A 76 10.59 -6.69 21.36
N ALA A 77 9.40 -6.69 21.97
CA ALA A 77 8.18 -6.27 21.29
C ALA A 77 8.25 -4.81 20.81
N ASN A 78 8.83 -3.89 21.59
CA ASN A 78 9.02 -2.49 21.16
C ASN A 78 9.92 -2.38 19.94
N ILE A 79 11.10 -3.04 19.96
CA ILE A 79 12.05 -2.97 18.84
C ILE A 79 11.44 -3.59 17.59
N THR A 80 10.84 -4.77 17.70
CA THR A 80 10.20 -5.44 16.56
C THR A 80 9.05 -4.61 15.99
N THR A 81 8.20 -4.06 16.85
CA THR A 81 7.10 -3.18 16.40
C THR A 81 7.64 -1.94 15.70
N ALA A 82 8.66 -1.29 16.23
CA ALA A 82 9.27 -0.11 15.62
C ALA A 82 9.87 -0.41 14.23
N ILE A 83 10.57 -1.54 14.09
CA ILE A 83 11.12 -2.00 12.80
C ILE A 83 9.99 -2.26 11.80
N LEU A 84 8.91 -2.92 12.23
CA LEU A 84 7.76 -3.21 11.37
C LEU A 84 7.03 -1.93 10.94
N VAL A 85 6.84 -0.98 11.85
CA VAL A 85 6.26 0.34 11.55
C VAL A 85 7.12 1.09 10.54
N LEU A 86 8.44 1.13 10.76
CA LEU A 86 9.39 1.78 9.85
C LEU A 86 9.32 1.15 8.46
N LEU A 87 9.28 -0.18 8.38
CA LEU A 87 9.14 -0.90 7.13
C LEU A 87 7.85 -0.51 6.39
N MET A 88 6.72 -0.44 7.10
CA MET A 88 5.44 -0.05 6.50
C MET A 88 5.47 1.39 6.00
N ALA A 89 6.05 2.31 6.78
CA ALA A 89 6.21 3.71 6.40
C ALA A 89 7.03 3.86 5.10
N VAL A 90 8.17 3.16 5.01
CA VAL A 90 9.05 3.20 3.84
C VAL A 90 8.36 2.61 2.61
N ILE A 91 7.73 1.43 2.74
CA ILE A 91 7.05 0.76 1.61
C ILE A 91 5.92 1.66 1.07
N MET A 92 5.04 2.16 1.94
CA MET A 92 3.91 2.99 1.50
C MET A 92 4.37 4.32 0.88
N THR A 93 5.43 4.92 1.44
CA THR A 93 6.04 6.13 0.85
C THR A 93 6.60 5.83 -0.54
N GLY A 94 7.32 4.70 -0.70
CA GLY A 94 7.88 4.28 -1.98
C GLY A 94 6.81 4.05 -3.06
N ILE A 95 5.70 3.39 -2.71
CA ILE A 95 4.57 3.16 -3.63
C ILE A 95 3.88 4.48 -4.00
N SER A 96 3.67 5.37 -3.03
CA SER A 96 3.05 6.67 -3.31
C SER A 96 3.92 7.53 -4.22
N LEU A 97 5.25 7.56 -3.99
CA LEU A 97 6.17 8.33 -4.82
C LEU A 97 6.32 7.76 -6.23
N SER A 98 6.37 6.43 -6.39
CA SER A 98 6.51 5.80 -7.70
C SER A 98 5.28 6.05 -8.57
N THR A 99 4.08 5.92 -8.00
CA THR A 99 2.82 6.22 -8.70
C THR A 99 2.69 7.71 -9.03
N LEU A 100 3.11 8.60 -8.11
CA LEU A 100 3.13 10.04 -8.37
C LEU A 100 4.09 10.42 -9.49
N ALA A 101 5.27 9.79 -9.54
CA ALA A 101 6.24 10.03 -10.61
C ALA A 101 5.68 9.62 -11.98
N TRP A 102 4.98 8.49 -12.04
CA TRP A 102 4.32 8.02 -13.25
C TRP A 102 3.18 8.94 -13.70
N ILE A 103 2.34 9.40 -12.76
CA ILE A 103 1.29 10.40 -13.04
C ILE A 103 1.86 11.69 -13.62
N ARG A 104 3.00 12.17 -13.10
CA ARG A 104 3.67 13.36 -13.63
C ARG A 104 4.20 13.14 -15.05
N LYS A 105 4.75 11.95 -15.31
CA LYS A 105 5.22 11.55 -16.63
C LYS A 105 4.05 11.49 -17.63
N ASP A 106 2.94 10.84 -17.28
CA ASP A 106 1.73 10.74 -18.11
C ASP A 106 1.20 12.13 -18.50
N LYS A 107 1.08 13.07 -17.54
CA LYS A 107 0.70 14.47 -17.85
C LYS A 107 1.67 15.15 -18.82
N SER A 108 2.98 14.91 -18.66
CA SER A 108 3.98 15.51 -19.53
C SER A 108 3.92 14.95 -20.95
N ASP A 109 3.63 13.65 -21.09
CA ASP A 109 3.49 12.99 -22.38
C ASP A 109 2.16 13.41 -23.06
N GLU A 110 1.06 13.54 -22.32
CA GLU A 110 -0.21 14.10 -22.82
C GLU A 110 -0.02 15.52 -23.38
N SER A 111 0.71 16.38 -22.68
CA SER A 111 1.00 17.74 -23.17
C SER A 111 1.84 17.79 -24.45
N ARG A 112 2.63 16.74 -24.73
CA ARG A 112 3.43 16.60 -25.95
C ARG A 112 2.62 16.01 -27.11
N HIS A 113 1.73 15.07 -26.82
CA HIS A 113 0.93 14.34 -27.82
C HIS A 113 -0.39 15.02 -28.22
N ILE A 114 -0.82 16.11 -27.56
CA ILE A 114 -1.84 17.03 -28.13
C ILE A 114 -1.38 17.59 -29.50
N SER A 115 -0.08 17.50 -29.84
CA SER A 115 0.51 17.86 -31.13
C SER A 115 0.55 16.73 -32.16
N SER A 116 0.32 15.46 -31.78
CA SER A 116 0.46 14.30 -32.67
C SER A 116 -0.64 13.27 -32.39
N GLU A 117 -1.55 13.15 -33.36
CA GLU A 117 -2.70 12.25 -33.39
C GLU A 117 -2.27 10.77 -33.36
N THR A 118 -1.98 10.20 -32.18
CA THR A 118 -1.80 8.74 -32.02
C THR A 118 -2.06 8.35 -30.57
N ASN A 119 -3.31 7.99 -30.27
CA ASN A 119 -3.79 7.62 -28.93
C ASN A 119 -3.86 6.09 -28.78
N HIS A 120 -2.78 5.45 -28.35
CA HIS A 120 -2.84 4.03 -27.92
C HIS A 120 -2.30 3.76 -26.51
N ASP A 121 -1.51 4.67 -25.92
CA ASP A 121 -0.86 4.45 -24.60
C ASP A 121 -1.39 5.33 -23.46
N LEU A 122 -2.33 6.25 -23.72
CA LEU A 122 -2.87 7.15 -22.70
C LEU A 122 -4.03 6.50 -21.96
N LEU A 123 -3.97 6.51 -20.62
CA LEU A 123 -5.02 5.92 -19.79
C LEU A 123 -6.33 6.69 -19.92
N GLY A 124 -7.43 5.94 -19.85
CA GLY A 124 -8.77 6.49 -19.83
C GLY A 124 -8.97 7.48 -18.67
N ARG A 125 -9.91 8.42 -18.81
CA ARG A 125 -10.21 9.41 -17.75
C ARG A 125 -10.62 8.75 -16.42
N GLU A 126 -11.33 7.63 -16.48
CA GLU A 126 -11.74 6.89 -15.27
C GLU A 126 -10.56 6.20 -14.59
N GLU A 127 -9.65 5.63 -15.37
CA GLU A 127 -8.45 4.96 -14.87
C GLU A 127 -7.53 5.92 -14.13
N ARG A 128 -7.29 7.09 -14.74
CA ARG A 128 -6.49 8.13 -14.10
C ARG A 128 -7.11 8.60 -12.79
N ARG A 129 -8.43 8.77 -12.75
CA ARG A 129 -9.14 9.15 -11.52
C ARG A 129 -8.96 8.11 -10.42
N HIS A 130 -9.04 6.83 -10.76
CA HIS A 130 -8.79 5.75 -9.81
C HIS A 130 -7.35 5.79 -9.31
N LEU A 131 -6.37 5.97 -10.21
CA LEU A 131 -4.96 6.06 -9.85
C LEU A 131 -4.65 7.24 -8.91
N TYR A 132 -5.21 8.44 -9.17
CA TYR A 132 -5.07 9.57 -8.25
C TYR A 132 -5.62 9.25 -6.86
N TRP A 133 -6.76 8.56 -6.81
CA TRP A 133 -7.40 8.19 -5.56
C TRP A 133 -6.54 7.19 -4.77
N THR A 134 -5.99 6.16 -5.42
CA THR A 134 -5.11 5.17 -4.77
C THR A 134 -3.76 5.77 -4.35
N THR A 135 -3.19 6.68 -5.16
CA THR A 135 -1.97 7.42 -4.78
C THR A 135 -2.21 8.32 -3.58
N GLY A 136 -3.37 9.00 -3.51
CA GLY A 136 -3.77 9.79 -2.36
C GLY A 136 -3.95 8.96 -1.09
N LEU A 137 -4.65 7.82 -1.20
CA LEU A 137 -4.86 6.91 -0.09
C LEU A 137 -3.54 6.32 0.43
N SER A 138 -2.66 5.85 -0.46
CA SER A 138 -1.34 5.32 -0.09
C SER A 138 -0.45 6.38 0.57
N GLY A 139 -0.49 7.62 0.09
CA GLY A 139 0.22 8.75 0.71
C GLY A 139 -0.31 9.07 2.12
N LEU A 140 -1.64 9.07 2.32
CA LEU A 140 -2.24 9.28 3.63
C LEU A 140 -1.86 8.17 4.61
N VAL A 141 -1.89 6.91 4.17
CA VAL A 141 -1.48 5.77 4.99
C VAL A 141 0.03 5.81 5.30
N ALA A 142 0.86 6.26 4.37
CA ALA A 142 2.29 6.48 4.63
C ALA A 142 2.48 7.51 5.76
N LEU A 143 1.76 8.64 5.71
CA LEU A 143 1.80 9.65 6.78
C LEU A 143 1.35 9.07 8.13
N LEU A 144 0.31 8.25 8.16
CA LEU A 144 -0.14 7.58 9.39
C LEU A 144 0.97 6.71 9.99
N TRP A 145 1.69 5.93 9.17
CA TRP A 145 2.81 5.11 9.66
C TRP A 145 3.97 5.96 10.19
N TRP A 146 4.28 7.09 9.54
CA TRP A 146 5.28 8.04 10.06
C TRP A 146 4.85 8.68 11.38
N ILE A 147 3.58 9.04 11.52
CA ILE A 147 3.04 9.57 12.78
C ILE A 147 3.20 8.52 13.89
N ILE A 148 2.81 7.27 13.64
CA ILE A 148 2.94 6.17 14.60
C ILE A 148 4.41 5.92 14.99
N LEU A 149 5.35 6.13 14.08
CA LEU A 149 6.77 5.96 14.36
C LEU A 149 7.35 7.03 15.29
N ILE A 150 6.81 8.25 15.22
CA ILE A 150 7.27 9.41 16.00
C ILE A 150 6.61 9.47 17.38
N LEU A 151 5.40 8.91 17.50
CA LEU A 151 4.57 8.89 18.71
C LEU A 151 5.08 7.88 19.76
#